data_AF-A0A8B6ENI7-F1
#
_entry.id   AF-A0A8B6ENI7-F1
#
_cell.length_a   1.000
_cell.length_b   1.000
_cell.length_c   1.000
_cell.angle_alpha   90.00
_cell.angle_beta   90.00
_cell.angle_gamma   90.00
#
_symmetry.space_group_name_H-M   'P 1'
#
loop_
_entity.id
_entity.type
_entity.pdbx_description
1 polymer ?
#
loop_
_entity_poly.entity_id
_entity_poly.type
_entity_poly.pdbx_seq_one_letter_code
_entity_poly.pdbx_strand_id
1 'polypeptide(L)'
;MTLENIESLHRENVVQEISELVHRQLVTSSLESTFRNVLEITMQDRLGQSGTDGQRVQEFVRNIHPTQPIQRNDFSNMGLPPPGNDNWDNISITSVSAHAVPYTQSNLHMSREIHSLKSQLEEMKNMMKLSFDLQLDIQRAIRQEVSAALAQVQVGAEGGTPLKKCKPVSDTHCLICLDNHSDSVLYQCGHMCVCYACGRHLMSRNAKCPVCRAPIKDIIRAYKSNED
;
A
#
# COMPACT_ATOMS: atom_id res chain seq x y z
N MET A 1 30.67 19.37 39.95
CA MET A 1 30.62 19.80 38.53
C MET A 1 29.59 20.91 38.45
N THR A 2 29.98 22.12 38.04
CA THR A 2 29.12 23.30 37.96
C THR A 2 28.20 23.22 36.74
N LEU A 3 27.02 23.84 36.81
CA LEU A 3 26.04 23.90 35.72
C LEU A 3 26.64 24.46 34.41
N GLU A 4 27.60 25.38 34.52
CA GLU A 4 28.34 25.95 33.39
C GLU A 4 29.12 24.90 32.57
N ASN A 5 29.63 23.84 33.21
CA ASN A 5 30.33 22.77 32.49
C ASN A 5 29.36 21.92 31.66
N ILE A 6 28.10 21.78 32.08
CA ILE A 6 27.09 21.01 31.36
C ILE A 6 26.63 21.78 30.12
N GLU A 7 26.43 23.09 30.23
CA GLU A 7 26.11 23.94 29.07
C GLU A 7 27.26 24.02 28.07
N SER A 8 28.51 24.11 28.53
CA SER A 8 29.68 24.11 27.63
C SER A 8 29.80 22.79 26.88
N LEU A 9 29.64 21.66 27.59
CA LEU A 9 29.64 20.32 26.97
C LEU A 9 28.48 20.15 25.99
N HIS A 10 27.29 20.66 26.30
CA HIS A 10 26.14 20.61 25.40
C HIS A 10 26.38 21.44 24.14
N ARG A 11 26.98 22.63 24.28
CA ARG A 11 27.32 23.51 23.17
C ARG A 11 28.38 22.88 22.26
N GLU A 12 29.40 22.25 22.84
CA GLU A 12 30.44 21.55 22.08
C GLU A 12 29.87 20.34 21.32
N ASN A 13 28.97 19.57 21.94
CA ASN A 13 28.32 18.43 21.30
C ASN A 13 27.48 18.87 20.09
N VAL A 14 26.69 19.93 20.24
CA VAL A 14 25.86 20.51 19.16
C VAL A 14 26.74 21.05 18.03
N VAL A 15 27.85 21.73 18.34
CA VAL A 15 28.78 22.24 17.33
C VAL A 15 29.45 21.10 16.56
N GLN A 16 29.81 20.01 17.25
CA GLN A 16 30.41 18.85 16.63
C GLN A 16 29.44 18.11 15.71
N GLU A 17 28.18 17.95 16.14
CA GLU A 17 27.11 17.35 15.35
C GLU A 17 26.79 18.18 14.08
N ILE A 18 26.73 19.51 14.22
CA ILE A 18 26.57 20.43 13.08
C ILE A 18 27.76 20.33 12.13
N SER A 19 28.98 20.29 12.65
CA SER A 19 30.19 20.16 11.82
C SER A 19 30.20 18.83 11.05
N GLU A 20 29.80 17.74 11.69
CA GLU A 20 29.72 16.41 11.06
C GLU A 20 28.64 16.38 9.97
N LEU A 21 27.48 17.00 10.21
CA LEU A 21 26.41 17.17 9.20
C LEU A 21 26.87 18.01 8.01
N VAL A 22 27.62 19.10 8.25
CA VAL A 22 28.19 19.96 7.19
C VAL A 22 29.25 19.20 6.37
N HIS A 23 30.11 18.40 7.01
CA HIS A 23 31.14 17.61 6.32
C HIS A 23 30.57 16.44 5.52
N ARG A 24 29.45 15.85 5.95
CA ARG A 24 28.81 14.73 5.26
C ARG A 24 28.15 15.12 3.93
N GLN A 25 27.93 16.41 3.66
CA GLN A 25 27.29 16.94 2.43
C GLN A 25 25.99 16.20 2.01
N LEU A 26 25.36 15.50 2.96
CA LEU A 26 24.15 14.72 2.78
C LEU A 26 23.07 15.37 3.63
N VAL A 27 22.18 16.10 2.97
CA VAL A 27 20.91 16.49 3.58
C VAL A 27 20.04 15.24 3.59
N THR A 28 20.06 14.49 4.70
CA THR A 28 19.14 13.37 4.88
C THR A 28 17.76 13.94 5.24
N SER A 29 16.70 13.49 4.57
CA SER A 29 15.31 13.83 4.91
C SER A 29 14.81 13.16 6.20
N SER A 30 15.71 12.45 6.89
CA SER A 30 15.45 11.83 8.18
C SER A 30 16.42 12.39 9.22
N LEU A 31 15.89 13.31 10.02
CA LEU A 31 16.46 13.67 11.31
C LEU A 31 16.38 12.44 12.22
N GLU A 32 17.52 11.81 12.49
CA GLU A 32 17.62 10.58 13.28
C GLU A 32 17.80 10.89 14.78
N SER A 33 17.00 11.81 15.32
CA SER A 33 17.06 12.18 16.74
C SER A 33 15.70 12.58 17.32
N THR A 34 15.62 12.64 18.65
CA THR A 34 14.45 13.09 19.42
C THR A 34 13.96 14.48 19.02
N PHE A 35 14.82 15.27 18.36
CA PHE A 35 14.47 16.55 17.78
C PHE A 35 13.34 16.45 16.74
N ARG A 36 13.30 15.36 15.95
CA ARG A 36 12.21 15.17 14.97
C ARG A 36 10.85 15.08 15.66
N ASN A 37 10.79 14.34 16.77
CA ASN A 37 9.58 14.18 17.55
C ASN A 37 9.15 15.50 18.20
N VAL A 38 10.11 16.25 18.75
CA VAL A 38 9.86 17.58 19.32
C VAL A 38 9.38 18.57 18.26
N LEU A 39 9.99 18.55 17.07
CA LEU A 39 9.61 19.39 15.94
C LEU A 39 8.19 19.06 15.45
N GLU A 40 7.87 17.77 15.33
CA GLU A 40 6.57 17.29 14.88
C GLU A 40 5.47 17.67 15.88
N ILE A 41 5.70 17.48 17.17
CA ILE A 41 4.79 17.94 18.25
C ILE A 41 4.61 19.46 18.20
N THR A 42 5.69 20.22 18.03
CA THR A 42 5.64 21.68 17.98
C THR A 42 4.90 22.18 16.74
N MET A 43 5.07 21.51 15.59
CA MET A 43 4.34 21.82 14.37
C MET A 43 2.86 21.46 14.49
N GLN A 44 2.54 20.32 15.10
CA GLN A 44 1.16 19.88 15.33
C GLN A 44 0.41 20.83 16.27
N ASP A 45 1.05 21.32 17.32
CA ASP A 45 0.49 22.32 18.25
C ASP A 45 0.23 23.66 17.54
N ARG A 46 1.19 24.14 16.74
CA ARG A 46 1.01 25.36 15.93
C ARG A 46 -0.07 25.23 14.87
N LEU A 47 -0.22 24.05 14.26
CA LEU A 47 -1.30 23.73 13.33
C LEU A 47 -2.65 23.59 14.04
N GLY A 48 -2.68 23.13 15.30
CA GLY A 48 -3.90 23.11 16.12
C GLY A 48 -4.38 24.53 16.48
N GLN A 49 -3.45 25.46 16.71
CA GLN A 49 -3.76 26.87 16.98
C GLN A 49 -4.09 27.68 15.70
N SER A 50 -3.59 27.22 14.55
CA SER A 50 -3.82 27.82 13.23
C SER A 50 -4.87 27.01 12.48
N GLY A 51 -6.15 27.36 12.63
CA GLY A 51 -7.28 26.62 12.06
C GLY A 51 -7.09 26.10 10.62
N THR A 52 -7.77 25.00 10.31
CA THR A 52 -7.58 24.11 9.14
C THR A 52 -7.77 24.73 7.75
N ASP A 53 -8.31 25.94 7.67
CA ASP A 53 -8.72 26.53 6.38
C ASP A 53 -7.61 27.28 5.65
N GLY A 54 -6.39 27.37 6.22
CA GLY A 54 -5.24 28.00 5.56
C GLY A 54 -5.37 29.50 5.29
N GLN A 55 -6.54 30.10 5.55
CA GLN A 55 -6.83 31.51 5.29
C GLN A 55 -5.95 32.45 6.11
N ARG A 56 -5.64 32.11 7.37
CA ARG A 56 -4.70 32.88 8.19
C ARG A 56 -3.28 32.86 7.64
N VAL A 57 -2.86 31.74 7.04
CA VAL A 57 -1.55 31.61 6.40
C VAL A 57 -1.53 32.40 5.10
N GLN A 58 -2.58 32.32 4.27
CA GLN A 58 -2.72 33.14 3.07
C GLN A 58 -2.75 34.64 3.38
N GLU A 59 -3.49 35.06 4.41
CA GLU A 59 -3.58 36.45 4.82
C GLU A 59 -2.27 36.94 5.44
N PHE A 60 -1.59 36.10 6.22
CA PHE A 60 -0.25 36.38 6.71
C PHE A 60 0.73 36.55 5.55
N VAL A 61 0.81 35.59 4.62
CA VAL A 61 1.67 35.65 3.42
C VAL A 61 1.37 36.88 2.57
N ARG A 62 0.09 37.23 2.39
CA ARG A 62 -0.33 38.43 1.66
C ARG A 62 0.07 39.72 2.38
N ASN A 63 0.15 39.70 3.70
CA ASN A 63 0.51 40.83 4.55
C ASN A 63 1.98 40.81 5.00
N ILE A 64 2.81 39.88 4.50
CA ILE A 64 4.26 39.95 4.64
C ILE A 64 4.67 41.21 3.87
N HIS A 65 4.99 42.25 4.63
CA HIS A 65 5.60 43.44 4.06
C HIS A 65 6.91 42.97 3.42
N PRO A 66 7.28 43.46 2.22
CA PRO A 66 8.59 43.18 1.65
C PRO A 66 9.61 43.57 2.72
N THR A 67 10.19 42.58 3.39
CA THR A 67 11.29 42.85 4.31
C THR A 67 12.33 43.54 3.46
N GLN A 68 12.87 44.65 3.95
CA GLN A 68 14.08 45.24 3.37
C GLN A 68 15.02 44.10 3.01
N PRO A 69 15.63 44.13 1.81
CA PRO A 69 16.40 43.01 1.29
C PRO A 69 17.32 42.54 2.40
N ILE A 70 17.07 41.32 2.88
CA ILE A 70 17.91 40.71 3.91
C ILE A 70 19.30 40.70 3.30
N GLN A 71 20.20 41.53 3.82
CA GLN A 71 21.61 41.50 3.46
C GLN A 71 22.08 40.09 3.79
N ARG A 72 22.19 39.23 2.77
CA ARG A 72 22.73 37.89 2.94
C ARG A 72 24.15 38.04 3.50
N ASN A 73 24.49 37.19 4.46
CA ASN A 73 25.84 37.18 5.02
C ASN A 73 26.88 37.11 3.89
N ASP A 74 27.80 38.07 3.89
CA ASP A 74 28.88 38.16 2.93
C ASP A 74 30.00 37.19 3.34
N PHE A 75 30.13 36.09 2.60
CA PHE A 75 31.15 35.08 2.83
C PHE A 75 32.43 35.32 2.01
N SER A 76 32.63 36.54 1.47
CA SER A 76 33.84 36.92 0.74
C SER A 76 35.13 36.60 1.52
N ASN A 77 35.08 36.71 2.84
CA ASN A 77 36.20 36.40 3.73
C ASN A 77 36.54 34.90 3.83
N MET A 78 35.69 34.02 3.27
CA MET A 78 35.91 32.58 3.12
C MET A 78 36.22 32.17 1.66
N GLY A 79 36.48 33.14 0.78
CA GLY A 79 36.85 32.88 -0.62
C GLY A 79 35.69 32.44 -1.53
N LEU A 80 34.45 32.64 -1.09
CA LEU A 80 33.25 32.38 -1.91
C LEU A 80 32.84 33.65 -2.67
N PRO A 81 32.52 33.57 -3.98
CA PRO A 81 32.13 34.74 -4.76
C PRO A 81 30.79 35.31 -4.26
N PRO A 82 30.61 36.64 -4.27
CA PRO A 82 29.34 37.25 -3.88
C PRO A 82 28.23 36.78 -4.83
N PRO A 83 26.99 36.61 -4.34
CA PRO A 83 25.88 36.30 -5.23
C PRO A 83 25.71 37.48 -6.19
N GLY A 84 26.08 37.26 -7.45
CA GLY A 84 25.77 38.17 -8.54
C GLY A 84 24.26 38.42 -8.58
N ASN A 85 23.89 39.57 -9.12
CA ASN A 85 22.52 40.06 -9.26
C ASN A 85 21.71 39.20 -10.25
N ASP A 86 21.51 37.93 -9.92
CA ASP A 86 20.73 37.00 -10.70
C ASP A 86 19.26 37.24 -10.40
N ASN A 87 18.57 37.73 -11.41
CA ASN A 87 17.14 37.97 -11.44
C ASN A 87 16.37 36.66 -11.16
N TRP A 88 15.98 36.41 -9.92
CA TRP A 88 15.24 35.21 -9.49
C TRP A 88 13.77 35.19 -9.93
N ASP A 89 13.27 36.21 -10.64
CA ASP A 89 11.86 36.32 -11.03
C ASP A 89 11.48 35.49 -12.27
N ASN A 90 12.40 34.71 -12.86
CA ASN A 90 12.14 34.02 -14.13
C ASN A 90 12.43 32.50 -14.15
N ILE A 91 12.48 31.82 -13.00
CA ILE A 91 12.48 30.34 -12.98
C ILE A 91 11.04 29.86 -13.21
N SER A 92 10.62 29.85 -14.49
CA SER A 92 9.49 29.03 -14.93
C SER A 92 9.89 27.56 -14.84
N ILE A 93 9.12 26.79 -14.06
CA ILE A 93 9.35 25.39 -13.70
C ILE A 93 9.26 24.39 -14.89
N THR A 94 9.17 24.88 -16.12
CA THR A 94 8.81 24.07 -17.29
C THR A 94 9.88 23.92 -18.36
N SER A 95 11.05 24.56 -18.25
CA SER A 95 12.11 24.34 -19.24
C SER A 95 13.46 24.86 -18.79
N VAL A 96 14.30 24.03 -18.16
CA VAL A 96 15.71 24.39 -18.03
C VAL A 96 16.64 23.20 -18.31
N SER A 97 17.39 23.41 -19.38
CA SER A 97 18.54 22.71 -19.96
C SER A 97 19.47 21.99 -18.97
N ALA A 98 19.88 20.79 -19.39
CA ALA A 98 20.55 19.73 -18.63
C ALA A 98 22.00 19.96 -18.19
N HIS A 99 22.48 21.20 -18.00
CA HIS A 99 23.94 21.44 -17.86
C HIS A 99 24.42 22.12 -16.58
N ALA A 100 23.57 22.35 -15.57
CA ALA A 100 24.00 23.05 -14.36
C ALA A 100 23.71 22.31 -13.04
N VAL A 101 23.77 20.97 -12.96
CA VAL A 101 23.72 20.33 -11.63
C VAL A 101 24.38 18.94 -11.55
N PRO A 102 25.58 18.80 -10.94
CA PRO A 102 26.11 17.49 -10.57
C PRO A 102 25.32 16.81 -9.43
N TYR A 103 24.65 17.60 -8.59
CA TYR A 103 23.97 17.13 -7.37
C TYR A 103 22.49 16.72 -7.58
N THR A 104 21.72 17.36 -8.47
CA THR A 104 20.32 16.92 -8.71
C THR A 104 20.24 15.75 -9.69
N GLN A 105 21.21 15.60 -10.61
CA GLN A 105 21.29 14.44 -11.49
C GLN A 105 21.57 13.15 -10.69
N SER A 106 22.44 13.21 -9.67
CA SER A 106 22.73 12.07 -8.80
C SER A 106 21.54 11.68 -7.92
N ASN A 107 20.82 12.66 -7.37
CA ASN A 107 19.63 12.42 -6.56
C ASN A 107 18.46 11.80 -7.35
N LEU A 108 18.25 12.24 -8.60
CA LEU A 108 17.24 11.64 -9.48
C LEU A 108 17.63 10.23 -9.94
N HIS A 109 18.91 9.99 -10.23
CA HIS A 109 19.43 8.68 -10.58
C HIS A 109 19.30 7.69 -9.40
N MET A 110 19.75 8.10 -8.21
CA MET A 110 19.62 7.30 -6.98
C MET A 110 18.16 7.00 -6.66
N SER A 111 17.27 7.99 -6.84
CA SER A 111 15.84 7.78 -6.65
C SER A 111 15.30 6.74 -7.63
N ARG A 112 15.66 6.79 -8.92
CA ARG A 112 15.22 5.77 -9.89
C ARG A 112 15.73 4.38 -9.53
N GLU A 113 16.99 4.23 -9.15
CA GLU A 113 17.56 2.95 -8.71
C GLU A 113 16.84 2.39 -7.49
N ILE A 114 16.54 3.23 -6.49
CA ILE A 114 15.78 2.82 -5.29
C ILE A 114 14.36 2.38 -5.67
N HIS A 115 13.69 3.10 -6.58
CA HIS A 115 12.35 2.71 -7.04
C HIS A 115 12.39 1.41 -7.85
N SER A 116 13.41 1.22 -8.69
CA SER A 116 13.65 -0.01 -9.45
C SER A 116 13.85 -1.21 -8.51
N LEU A 117 14.74 -1.07 -7.51
CA LEU A 117 14.98 -2.10 -6.50
C LEU A 117 13.73 -2.42 -5.69
N LYS A 118 12.95 -1.40 -5.29
CA LYS A 118 11.66 -1.61 -4.60
C LYS A 118 10.67 -2.39 -5.46
N SER A 119 10.60 -2.10 -6.76
CA SER A 119 9.74 -2.85 -7.68
C SER A 119 10.17 -4.31 -7.80
N GLN A 120 11.47 -4.56 -7.96
CA GLN A 120 12.02 -5.92 -8.02
C GLN A 120 11.78 -6.71 -6.73
N LEU A 121 11.89 -6.08 -5.56
CA LEU A 121 11.59 -6.71 -4.28
C LEU A 121 10.10 -7.04 -4.13
N GLU A 122 9.21 -6.15 -4.59
CA GLU A 122 7.77 -6.42 -4.55
C GLU A 122 7.38 -7.55 -5.52
N GLU A 123 8.00 -7.62 -6.70
CA GLU A 123 7.86 -8.73 -7.63
C GLU A 123 8.36 -10.05 -7.03
N MET A 124 9.54 -10.06 -6.42
CA MET A 124 10.09 -11.24 -5.76
C MET A 124 9.20 -11.71 -4.60
N LYS A 125 8.66 -10.78 -3.82
CA LYS A 125 7.70 -11.06 -2.74
C LYS A 125 6.41 -11.66 -3.29
N ASN A 126 5.87 -11.11 -4.38
CA ASN A 126 4.66 -11.63 -5.01
C ASN A 126 4.89 -13.03 -5.59
N MET A 127 6.04 -13.26 -6.22
CA MET A 127 6.45 -14.58 -6.70
C MET A 127 6.54 -15.59 -5.55
N MET A 128 7.17 -15.21 -4.44
CA MET A 128 7.31 -16.06 -3.26
C MET A 128 5.96 -16.35 -2.59
N LYS A 129 5.04 -15.39 -2.60
CA LYS A 129 3.68 -15.58 -2.09
C LYS A 129 2.91 -16.60 -2.95
N LEU A 130 2.97 -16.45 -4.28
CA LEU A 130 2.32 -17.38 -5.21
C LEU A 130 2.90 -18.80 -5.09
N SER A 131 4.23 -18.92 -4.94
CA SER A 131 4.85 -20.23 -4.76
C SER A 131 4.45 -20.88 -3.44
N PHE A 132 4.34 -20.10 -2.36
CA PHE A 132 3.87 -20.60 -1.06
C PHE A 132 2.39 -21.02 -1.11
N ASP A 133 1.53 -20.22 -1.73
CA ASP A 133 0.11 -20.55 -1.90
C ASP A 133 -0.05 -21.85 -2.71
N LEU A 134 0.70 -21.99 -3.82
CA LEU A 134 0.73 -23.23 -4.60
C LEU A 134 1.24 -24.42 -3.79
N GLN A 135 2.31 -24.24 -3.01
CA GLN A 135 2.84 -25.29 -2.13
C GLN A 135 1.81 -25.72 -1.08
N LEU A 136 1.07 -24.77 -0.48
CA LEU A 136 0.01 -25.07 0.46
C LEU A 136 -1.15 -25.84 -0.20
N ASP A 137 -1.53 -25.47 -1.43
CA ASP A 137 -2.59 -26.17 -2.15
C ASP A 137 -2.19 -27.60 -2.54
N ILE A 138 -0.95 -27.81 -2.96
CA ILE A 138 -0.40 -29.16 -3.18
C ILE A 138 -0.43 -29.96 -1.87
N GLN A 139 0.03 -29.38 -0.76
CA GLN A 139 -0.01 -30.06 0.54
C GLN A 139 -1.43 -30.40 0.99
N ARG A 140 -2.40 -29.52 0.74
CA ARG A 140 -3.82 -29.78 1.01
C ARG A 140 -4.38 -30.90 0.14
N ALA A 141 -4.08 -30.89 -1.15
CA ALA A 141 -4.49 -31.94 -2.08
C ALA A 141 -3.93 -33.31 -1.66
N ILE A 142 -2.62 -33.39 -1.34
CA ILE A 142 -2.00 -34.62 -0.84
C ILE A 142 -2.69 -35.10 0.44
N ARG A 143 -2.97 -34.20 1.40
CA ARG A 143 -3.68 -34.57 2.64
C ARG A 143 -5.07 -35.12 2.35
N GLN A 144 -5.81 -34.52 1.43
CA GLN A 144 -7.14 -34.99 1.02
C GLN A 144 -7.06 -36.37 0.37
N GLU A 145 -6.12 -36.59 -0.54
CA GLU A 145 -5.89 -37.89 -1.19
C GLU A 145 -5.47 -38.97 -0.18
N VAL A 146 -4.56 -38.65 0.74
CA VAL A 146 -4.13 -39.57 1.81
C VAL A 146 -5.29 -39.89 2.77
N SER A 147 -6.09 -38.90 3.18
CA SER A 147 -7.28 -39.14 4.00
C SER A 147 -8.34 -39.97 3.26
N ALA A 148 -8.52 -39.75 1.96
CA ALA A 148 -9.43 -40.56 1.13
C ALA A 148 -8.93 -42.01 1.00
N ALA A 149 -7.63 -42.22 0.78
CA ALA A 149 -7.02 -43.55 0.74
C ALA A 149 -7.09 -44.26 2.10
N LEU A 150 -6.81 -43.57 3.22
CA LEU A 150 -6.92 -44.14 4.56
C LEU A 150 -8.37 -44.47 4.94
N ALA A 151 -9.34 -43.66 4.52
CA ALA A 151 -10.76 -43.96 4.71
C ALA A 151 -11.20 -45.19 3.90
N GLN A 152 -10.58 -45.45 2.73
CA GLN A 152 -10.81 -46.69 1.98
C GLN A 152 -10.23 -47.93 2.68
N VAL A 153 -9.14 -47.77 3.43
CA VAL A 153 -8.53 -48.88 4.20
C VAL A 153 -9.28 -49.19 5.50
N GLN A 154 -9.98 -48.21 6.10
CA GLN A 154 -10.78 -48.44 7.32
C GLN A 154 -12.14 -49.12 7.07
N VAL A 155 -12.61 -49.20 5.82
CA VAL A 155 -13.81 -49.99 5.45
C VAL A 155 -13.37 -51.38 4.99
N GLY A 156 -12.69 -52.08 5.90
CA GLY A 156 -12.24 -53.45 5.76
C GLY A 156 -12.99 -54.39 6.68
N ALA A 157 -14.32 -54.34 6.68
CA ALA A 157 -15.19 -55.43 7.17
C ALA A 157 -16.60 -55.25 6.58
N GLU A 158 -16.89 -56.11 5.60
CA GLU A 158 -18.22 -56.50 5.10
C GLU A 158 -18.92 -55.62 4.05
N GLY A 159 -18.86 -56.10 2.79
CA GLY A 159 -20.01 -56.20 1.88
C GLY A 159 -20.54 -54.94 1.19
N GLY A 160 -20.22 -54.78 -0.10
CA GLY A 160 -21.05 -54.07 -1.07
C GLY A 160 -20.34 -53.00 -1.93
N THR A 161 -20.32 -53.20 -3.25
CA THR A 161 -20.16 -52.12 -4.24
C THR A 161 -21.35 -51.12 -4.12
N PRO A 162 -21.28 -49.84 -4.59
CA PRO A 162 -20.50 -49.40 -5.76
C PRO A 162 -19.85 -48.00 -5.71
N LEU A 163 -18.85 -47.84 -6.60
CA LEU A 163 -18.56 -46.67 -7.42
C LEU A 163 -19.23 -45.34 -6.99
N LYS A 164 -18.44 -44.40 -6.44
CA LYS A 164 -18.81 -42.98 -6.49
C LYS A 164 -18.78 -42.51 -7.95
N LYS A 165 -19.88 -42.76 -8.66
CA LYS A 165 -20.25 -41.97 -9.82
C LYS A 165 -20.29 -40.51 -9.35
N CYS A 166 -19.51 -39.62 -9.97
CA CYS A 166 -19.87 -38.20 -9.99
C CYS A 166 -21.29 -38.16 -10.55
N LYS A 167 -22.29 -37.93 -9.69
CA LYS A 167 -23.65 -37.70 -10.16
C LYS A 167 -23.55 -36.52 -11.14
N PRO A 168 -24.01 -36.65 -12.39
CA PRO A 168 -24.28 -35.46 -13.18
C PRO A 168 -25.24 -34.59 -12.38
N VAL A 169 -25.12 -33.26 -12.52
CA VAL A 169 -25.94 -32.22 -11.87
C VAL A 169 -27.42 -32.64 -11.85
N SER A 170 -27.80 -33.35 -10.80
CA SER A 170 -29.13 -33.94 -10.64
C SER A 170 -29.79 -33.10 -9.57
N ASP A 171 -30.58 -32.14 -10.05
CA ASP A 171 -31.65 -31.48 -9.30
C ASP A 171 -31.31 -31.12 -7.85
N THR A 172 -30.19 -30.41 -7.68
CA THR A 172 -29.86 -29.81 -6.39
C THR A 172 -30.95 -28.82 -6.02
N HIS A 173 -31.50 -28.93 -4.82
CA HIS A 173 -32.48 -27.96 -4.32
C HIS A 173 -31.76 -26.66 -3.97
N CYS A 174 -32.49 -25.55 -4.04
CA CYS A 174 -31.98 -24.23 -3.68
C CYS A 174 -31.56 -24.22 -2.21
N LEU A 175 -30.32 -23.83 -1.93
CA LEU A 175 -29.78 -23.77 -0.55
C LEU A 175 -30.46 -22.72 0.36
N ILE A 176 -31.35 -21.88 -0.18
CA ILE A 176 -32.01 -20.80 0.56
C ILE A 176 -33.44 -21.19 0.93
N CYS A 177 -34.28 -21.51 -0.06
CA CYS A 177 -35.66 -21.89 0.21
C CYS A 177 -35.84 -23.39 0.43
N LEU A 178 -34.94 -24.23 -0.08
CA LEU A 178 -35.05 -25.69 -0.10
C LEU A 178 -36.29 -26.26 -0.82
N ASP A 179 -37.21 -25.41 -1.26
CA ASP A 179 -38.44 -25.80 -1.96
C ASP A 179 -38.24 -25.96 -3.48
N ASN A 180 -37.51 -25.04 -4.10
CA ASN A 180 -37.32 -25.00 -5.55
C ASN A 180 -35.97 -25.61 -5.94
N HIS A 181 -35.87 -26.22 -7.12
CA HIS A 181 -34.59 -26.63 -7.68
C HIS A 181 -33.70 -25.42 -7.99
N SER A 182 -32.38 -25.62 -7.90
CA SER A 182 -31.40 -24.64 -8.33
C SER A 182 -31.42 -24.54 -9.86
N ASP A 183 -32.00 -23.46 -10.38
CA ASP A 183 -32.14 -23.15 -11.80
C ASP A 183 -31.38 -21.87 -12.20
N SER A 184 -30.46 -21.40 -11.35
CA SER A 184 -29.72 -20.16 -11.61
C SER A 184 -28.24 -20.24 -11.26
N VAL A 185 -27.41 -19.65 -12.14
CA VAL A 185 -25.96 -19.56 -12.02
C VAL A 185 -25.58 -18.15 -11.56
N LEU A 186 -24.73 -18.07 -10.54
CA LEU A 186 -24.20 -16.80 -10.03
C LEU A 186 -23.01 -16.33 -10.88
N TYR A 187 -23.17 -15.19 -11.55
CA TYR A 187 -22.15 -14.62 -12.45
C TYR A 187 -20.90 -14.19 -11.67
N GLN A 188 -19.72 -14.41 -12.26
CA GLN A 188 -18.35 -14.39 -11.70
C GLN A 188 -17.86 -15.68 -11.05
N CYS A 189 -18.70 -16.44 -10.35
CA CYS A 189 -18.25 -17.66 -9.67
C CYS A 189 -18.82 -18.96 -10.22
N GLY A 190 -19.85 -18.90 -11.07
CA GLY A 190 -20.38 -20.06 -11.80
C GLY A 190 -21.13 -21.07 -10.95
N HIS A 191 -21.35 -20.83 -9.67
CA HIS A 191 -22.05 -21.78 -8.80
C HIS A 191 -23.55 -21.77 -9.06
N MET A 192 -24.12 -22.95 -9.28
CA MET A 192 -25.57 -23.18 -9.41
C MET A 192 -26.11 -23.78 -8.11
N CYS A 193 -26.40 -22.93 -7.13
CA CYS A 193 -26.74 -23.36 -5.77
C CYS A 193 -28.06 -22.76 -5.24
N VAL A 194 -28.71 -21.90 -6.03
CA VAL A 194 -29.95 -21.22 -5.66
C VAL A 194 -30.94 -21.22 -6.82
N CYS A 195 -32.24 -21.16 -6.50
CA CYS A 195 -33.26 -20.90 -7.51
C CYS A 195 -33.23 -19.42 -7.92
N TYR A 196 -33.79 -19.09 -9.08
CA TYR A 196 -33.76 -17.75 -9.65
C TYR A 196 -34.38 -16.70 -8.71
N ALA A 197 -35.49 -17.03 -8.04
CA ALA A 197 -36.14 -16.14 -7.08
C ALA A 197 -35.23 -15.82 -5.88
N CYS A 198 -34.65 -16.84 -5.24
CA CYS A 198 -33.72 -16.65 -4.12
C CYS A 198 -32.44 -15.96 -4.56
N GLY A 199 -31.94 -16.27 -5.76
CA GLY A 199 -30.84 -15.55 -6.37
C GLY A 199 -31.13 -14.05 -6.46
N ARG A 200 -32.26 -13.66 -7.06
CA ARG A 200 -32.66 -12.24 -7.19
C ARG A 200 -32.71 -11.53 -5.84
N HIS A 201 -33.20 -12.21 -4.79
CA HIS A 201 -33.18 -11.69 -3.43
C HIS A 201 -31.76 -11.49 -2.90
N LEU A 202 -30.84 -12.43 -3.11
CA LEU A 202 -29.43 -12.26 -2.74
C LEU A 202 -28.80 -11.05 -3.43
N MET A 203 -29.03 -10.90 -4.74
CA MET A 203 -28.50 -9.76 -5.50
C MET A 203 -29.05 -8.43 -4.99
N SER A 204 -30.36 -8.35 -4.70
CA SER A 204 -31.00 -7.13 -4.17
C SER A 204 -30.45 -6.70 -2.80
N ARG A 205 -29.89 -7.65 -2.03
CA ARG A 205 -29.32 -7.41 -0.70
C ARG A 205 -27.79 -7.26 -0.73
N ASN A 206 -27.18 -7.16 -1.92
CA ASN A 206 -25.72 -7.18 -2.10
C ASN A 206 -25.04 -8.36 -1.37
N ALA A 207 -25.73 -9.50 -1.28
CA ALA A 207 -25.21 -10.69 -0.62
C ALA A 207 -24.16 -11.40 -1.50
N LYS A 208 -23.39 -12.29 -0.86
CA LYS A 208 -22.33 -13.08 -1.50
C LYS A 208 -22.82 -14.49 -1.83
N CYS A 209 -22.13 -15.17 -2.75
CA CYS A 209 -22.41 -16.56 -3.08
C CYS A 209 -22.38 -17.45 -1.83
N PRO A 210 -23.41 -18.28 -1.56
CA PRO A 210 -23.45 -19.18 -0.40
C PRO A 210 -22.32 -20.23 -0.37
N VAL A 211 -21.78 -20.57 -1.55
CA VAL A 211 -20.76 -21.62 -1.69
C VAL A 211 -19.35 -21.05 -1.54
N CYS A 212 -19.02 -20.02 -2.31
CA CYS A 212 -17.64 -19.51 -2.41
C CYS A 212 -17.44 -18.08 -1.91
N ARG A 213 -18.51 -17.43 -1.42
CA ARG A 213 -18.50 -16.04 -0.93
C ARG A 213 -18.04 -14.99 -1.94
N ALA A 214 -17.95 -15.31 -3.22
CA ALA A 214 -17.72 -14.34 -4.28
C ALA A 214 -18.88 -13.32 -4.37
N PRO A 215 -18.62 -12.06 -4.76
CA PRO A 215 -19.67 -11.07 -5.00
C PRO A 215 -20.57 -11.51 -6.16
N ILE A 216 -21.87 -11.31 -6.01
CA ILE A 216 -22.87 -11.64 -7.05
C ILE A 216 -23.10 -10.41 -7.90
N LYS A 217 -22.57 -10.40 -9.13
CA LYS A 217 -22.79 -9.29 -10.09
C LYS A 217 -24.05 -9.43 -10.92
N ASP A 218 -24.39 -10.67 -11.28
CA ASP A 218 -25.58 -10.98 -12.07
C ASP A 218 -26.01 -12.43 -11.85
N ILE A 219 -27.22 -12.77 -12.28
CA ILE A 219 -27.85 -14.08 -12.08
C ILE A 219 -28.45 -14.55 -13.38
N ILE A 220 -27.88 -15.62 -13.91
CA ILE A 220 -28.26 -16.20 -15.20
C ILE A 220 -29.14 -17.40 -14.94
N ARG A 221 -30.35 -17.42 -15.51
CA ARG A 221 -31.23 -18.58 -15.42
C ARG A 221 -30.72 -19.69 -16.34
N ALA A 222 -30.53 -20.87 -15.78
CA ALA A 222 -30.12 -22.06 -16.52
C ALA A 222 -31.35 -22.88 -16.88
N TYR A 223 -31.48 -23.21 -18.17
CA TYR A 223 -32.49 -24.11 -18.67
C TYR A 223 -31.81 -25.42 -19.07
N LYS A 224 -32.34 -26.56 -18.61
CA LYS A 224 -31.85 -27.86 -19.06
C LYS A 224 -32.39 -28.11 -20.46
N SER A 225 -31.52 -28.49 -21.38
CA SER A 225 -31.86 -28.81 -22.77
C SER A 225 -31.88 -30.33 -23.00
N ASN A 226 -32.53 -31.08 -22.10
CA ASN A 226 -32.67 -32.52 -22.23
C ASN A 226 -34.16 -32.88 -22.05
N GLU A 227 -34.88 -32.93 -23.17
CA GLU A 227 -35.97 -33.89 -23.36
C GLU A 227 -35.34 -35.22 -23.79
N ASP A 228 -35.85 -36.30 -23.20
CA ASP A 228 -35.54 -37.74 -23.36
C ASP A 228 -34.27 -38.33 -22.71
#